data_AF-A0A2V7PWD1-F1
#
_entry.id   AF-A0A2V7PWD1-F1
#
_cell.length_a   1.000
_cell.length_b   1.000
_cell.length_c   1.000
_cell.angle_alpha   90.00
_cell.angle_beta   90.00
_cell.angle_gamma   90.00
#
_symmetry.space_group_name_H-M   'P 1'
#
loop_
_entity.id
_entity.type
_entity.pdbx_description
1 polymer ?
#
loop_
_entity_poly.entity_id
_entity_poly.type
_entity_poly.pdbx_seq_one_letter_code
_entity_poly.pdbx_strand_id
1 'polypeptide(L)'
;MSVIALRRARRAALALGVALAFAPALPAQGHVTSPKEQFGWSIGDDYKLATYTQLTEYWKKLAGESPRLRLVSIGKTAEGRDQEM
;
A
#
# COMPACT_ATOMS: atom_id res chain seq x y z
N MET A 1 -49.72 -9.01 -17.44
CA MET A 1 -48.50 -8.66 -16.70
C MET A 1 -48.52 -7.17 -16.36
N SER A 2 -48.65 -6.82 -15.07
CA SER A 2 -49.06 -5.47 -14.62
C SER A 2 -47.96 -4.40 -14.70
N VAL A 3 -48.31 -3.24 -15.25
CA VAL A 3 -47.49 -2.02 -15.39
C VAL A 3 -46.86 -1.54 -14.05
N ILE A 4 -47.48 -1.89 -12.93
CA ILE A 4 -47.02 -1.59 -11.57
C ILE A 4 -45.71 -2.32 -11.23
N ALA A 5 -45.55 -3.57 -11.67
CA ALA A 5 -44.33 -4.36 -11.43
C ALA A 5 -43.12 -3.76 -12.19
N LEU A 6 -43.34 -3.31 -13.43
CA LEU A 6 -42.30 -2.68 -14.26
C LEU A 6 -41.83 -1.33 -13.68
N ARG A 7 -42.74 -0.55 -13.08
CA ARG A 7 -42.41 0.72 -12.41
C ARG A 7 -41.62 0.52 -11.11
N ARG A 8 -41.91 -0.54 -10.34
CA ARG A 8 -41.15 -0.90 -9.14
C ARG A 8 -39.74 -1.37 -9.48
N ALA A 9 -39.59 -2.21 -10.52
CA ALA A 9 -38.29 -2.66 -11.01
C ALA A 9 -37.39 -1.49 -11.45
N ARG A 10 -37.95 -0.51 -12.18
CA ARG A 10 -37.22 0.70 -12.61
C ARG A 10 -36.77 1.57 -11.43
N ARG A 11 -37.61 1.74 -10.40
CA ARG A 11 -37.24 2.50 -9.19
C ARG A 11 -36.16 1.80 -8.38
N ALA A 12 -36.23 0.47 -8.27
CA ALA A 12 -35.19 -0.32 -7.61
C ALA A 12 -33.85 -0.24 -8.38
N ALA A 13 -33.89 -0.32 -9.70
CA ALA A 13 -32.70 -0.16 -10.54
C ALA A 13 -32.09 1.25 -10.42
N LEU A 14 -32.91 2.29 -10.37
CA LEU A 14 -32.45 3.67 -10.18
C LEU A 14 -31.83 3.85 -8.78
N ALA A 15 -32.46 3.32 -7.73
CA ALA A 15 -31.94 3.39 -6.36
C ALA A 15 -30.60 2.67 -6.22
N LEU A 16 -30.45 1.49 -6.84
CA LEU A 16 -29.19 0.75 -6.88
C LEU A 16 -28.10 1.51 -7.65
N GLY A 17 -28.45 2.12 -8.78
CA GLY A 17 -27.52 2.94 -9.55
C GLY A 17 -27.01 4.16 -8.78
N VAL A 18 -27.90 4.84 -8.04
CA VAL A 18 -27.53 5.97 -7.16
C VAL A 18 -26.65 5.51 -6.01
N ALA A 19 -26.94 4.35 -5.40
CA ALA A 19 -26.13 3.79 -4.31
C ALA A 19 -24.71 3.42 -4.77
N LEU A 20 -24.57 2.85 -5.97
CA LEU A 20 -23.26 2.52 -6.56
C LEU A 20 -22.46 3.77 -6.95
N ALA A 21 -23.12 4.83 -7.42
CA ALA A 21 -22.45 6.08 -7.80
C ALA A 21 -21.88 6.86 -6.61
N PHE A 22 -22.42 6.65 -5.40
CA PHE A 22 -21.96 7.28 -4.16
C PHE A 22 -21.20 6.33 -3.22
N ALA A 23 -20.85 5.13 -3.70
CA ALA A 23 -20.04 4.22 -2.91
C ALA A 23 -18.65 4.84 -2.68
N PRO A 24 -18.16 4.96 -1.43
CA PRO A 24 -16.82 5.44 -1.18
C PRO A 24 -15.81 4.49 -1.83
N ALA A 25 -14.94 5.03 -2.68
CA ALA A 25 -13.81 4.26 -3.19
C ALA A 25 -12.89 3.94 -2.01
N LEU A 26 -12.89 2.68 -1.56
CA LEU A 26 -11.86 2.20 -0.66
C LEU A 26 -10.53 2.31 -1.41
N PRO A 27 -9.50 2.96 -0.84
CA PRO A 27 -8.20 2.96 -1.47
C PRO A 27 -7.75 1.50 -1.57
N ALA A 28 -7.56 1.01 -2.80
CA ALA A 28 -6.86 -0.24 -2.99
C ALA A 28 -5.47 -0.06 -2.36
N GLN A 29 -5.12 -0.87 -1.36
CA GLN A 29 -3.75 -0.87 -0.86
C GLN A 29 -2.83 -1.15 -2.05
N GLY A 30 -2.04 -0.15 -2.45
CA GLY A 30 -0.99 -0.34 -3.43
C GLY A 30 -0.07 -1.47 -3.01
N HIS A 31 0.54 -2.15 -3.97
CA HIS A 31 1.52 -3.20 -3.67
C HIS A 31 2.67 -2.59 -2.86
N VAL A 32 2.98 -3.21 -1.73
CA VAL A 32 4.12 -2.86 -0.88
C VAL A 32 5.10 -4.02 -0.96
N THR A 33 6.32 -3.73 -1.40
CA THR A 33 7.37 -4.71 -1.58
C THR A 33 7.69 -5.38 -0.24
N SER A 34 7.55 -6.69 -0.17
CA SER A 34 7.91 -7.48 1.01
C SER A 34 9.44 -7.62 1.15
N PRO A 35 9.94 -7.95 2.36
CA PRO A 35 11.37 -8.23 2.53
C PRO A 35 11.86 -9.35 1.62
N LYS A 36 11.06 -10.41 1.43
CA LYS A 36 11.43 -11.53 0.57
C LYS A 36 11.50 -11.16 -0.91
N GLU A 37 10.66 -10.23 -1.38
CA GLU A 37 10.75 -9.71 -2.75
C GLU A 37 11.96 -8.81 -2.95
N GLN A 38 12.33 -7.98 -1.97
CA GLN A 38 13.50 -7.11 -2.04
C GLN A 38 14.81 -7.91 -1.95
N PHE A 39 14.90 -8.83 -1.00
CA PHE A 39 16.15 -9.50 -0.70
C PHE A 39 16.27 -10.86 -1.40
N GLY A 40 15.18 -11.53 -1.76
CA GLY A 40 15.21 -12.88 -2.34
C GLY A 40 15.37 -14.01 -1.31
N TRP A 41 15.42 -13.68 -0.02
CA TRP A 41 15.43 -14.59 1.11
C TRP A 41 14.58 -14.01 2.24
N SER A 42 14.21 -14.85 3.21
CA SER A 42 13.49 -14.38 4.40
C SER A 42 14.49 -13.72 5.35
N ILE A 43 14.07 -12.66 6.04
CA ILE A 43 14.91 -12.05 7.08
C ILE A 43 15.10 -13.06 8.21
N GLY A 44 16.36 -13.31 8.56
CA GLY A 44 16.74 -14.28 9.59
C GLY A 44 17.04 -15.69 9.06
N ASP A 45 16.98 -15.92 7.74
CA ASP A 45 17.47 -17.17 7.14
C ASP A 45 18.95 -17.41 7.48
N ASP A 46 19.36 -18.68 7.57
CA ASP A 46 20.73 -19.07 7.91
C ASP A 46 21.76 -18.39 7.00
N TYR A 47 22.75 -17.76 7.61
CA TYR A 47 23.81 -17.01 6.92
C TYR A 47 23.29 -15.86 6.02
N LYS A 48 22.10 -15.31 6.32
CA LYS A 48 21.53 -14.15 5.63
C LYS A 48 21.35 -12.96 6.57
N LEU A 49 22.23 -11.96 6.43
CA LEU A 49 22.12 -10.69 7.13
C LEU A 49 22.08 -9.54 6.11
N ALA A 50 21.00 -8.76 6.12
CA ALA A 50 20.90 -7.56 5.30
C ALA A 50 21.84 -6.48 5.84
N THR A 51 22.67 -5.94 4.96
CA THR A 51 23.55 -4.80 5.28
C THR A 51 22.74 -3.52 5.48
N TYR A 52 23.33 -2.54 6.17
CA TYR A 52 22.67 -1.24 6.35
C TYR A 52 22.35 -0.54 5.02
N THR A 53 23.21 -0.67 4.01
CA THR A 53 22.95 -0.13 2.67
C THR A 53 21.72 -0.77 2.04
N GLN A 54 21.59 -2.10 2.12
CA GLN A 54 20.42 -2.81 1.61
C GLN A 54 19.13 -2.45 2.36
N LEU A 55 19.22 -2.21 3.67
CA LEU A 55 18.08 -1.79 4.49
C LEU A 55 17.63 -0.37 4.15
N THR A 56 18.56 0.58 4.00
CA THR A 56 18.21 1.96 3.64
C THR A 56 17.64 2.06 2.23
N GLU A 57 18.16 1.29 1.26
CA GLU A 57 17.54 1.15 -0.07
C GLU A 57 16.10 0.62 0.02
N TYR A 58 15.87 -0.38 0.86
CA TYR A 58 14.54 -0.94 1.07
C TYR A 58 13.59 0.07 1.70
N TRP A 59 14.00 0.77 2.76
CA TRP A 59 13.15 1.77 3.41
C TRP A 59 12.81 2.95 2.49
N LYS A 60 13.75 3.40 1.65
CA LYS A 60 13.47 4.42 0.62
C LYS A 60 12.41 3.97 -0.36
N LYS A 61 12.47 2.70 -0.79
CA LYS A 61 11.43 2.12 -1.64
C LYS A 61 10.08 2.12 -0.91
N LEU A 62 10.03 1.62 0.32
CA LEU A 62 8.79 1.57 1.11
C LEU A 62 8.20 2.95 1.38
N ALA A 63 9.04 3.97 1.57
CA ALA A 63 8.60 5.36 1.75
C ALA A 63 7.87 5.90 0.51
N GLY A 64 8.20 5.39 -0.69
CA GLY A 64 7.49 5.71 -1.93
C GLY A 64 6.23 4.85 -2.16
N GLU A 65 6.16 3.65 -1.59
CA GLU A 65 5.06 2.71 -1.80
C GLU A 65 3.95 2.81 -0.77
N SER A 66 4.23 3.33 0.43
CA SER A 66 3.26 3.37 1.52
C SER A 66 3.13 4.74 2.18
N PRO A 67 1.91 5.30 2.28
CA PRO A 67 1.68 6.54 3.04
C PRO A 67 1.83 6.35 4.55
N ARG A 68 2.08 5.12 5.02
CA ARG A 68 2.22 4.77 6.44
C ARG A 68 3.67 4.84 6.93
N LEU A 69 4.65 4.94 6.04
CA LEU A 69 6.07 4.99 6.39
C LEU A 69 6.62 6.39 6.17
N ARG A 70 7.34 6.92 7.16
CA ARG A 70 8.07 8.18 7.06
C ARG A 70 9.53 7.92 7.39
N LEU A 71 10.39 8.03 6.38
CA LEU A 71 11.83 7.91 6.53
C LEU A 71 12.42 9.29 6.84
N VAL A 72 13.21 9.41 7.90
CA VAL A 72 13.85 10.67 8.29
C VAL A 72 15.35 10.50 8.51
N SER A 73 16.14 11.49 8.11
CA SER A 73 17.57 11.54 8.47
C SER A 73 17.72 12.17 9.85
N ILE A 74 18.45 11.50 10.75
CA ILE A 74 18.77 12.01 12.10
C ILE A 74 20.16 12.66 12.18
N GLY A 75 20.79 12.89 11.02
CA GLY A 75 22.10 13.49 10.92
C GLY A 75 23.10 12.59 10.21
N LYS A 76 24.37 12.99 10.25
CA LYS A 76 25.45 12.27 9.59
C LYS A 76 26.14 11.29 10.56
N THR A 77 26.51 10.12 10.05
CA THR A 77 27.41 9.19 10.74
C THR A 77 28.85 9.71 10.75
N ALA A 78 29.74 9.01 11.47
CA ALA A 78 31.18 9.30 11.45
C ALA A 78 31.82 9.15 10.05
N GLU A 79 31.18 8.36 9.17
CA GLU A 79 31.59 8.18 7.77
C GLU A 79 30.99 9.25 6.84
N GLY A 80 30.24 10.22 7.37
CA GLY A 80 29.60 11.29 6.60
C GLY A 80 28.33 10.90 5.85
N ARG A 81 27.80 9.69 6.06
CA ARG A 81 26.55 9.21 5.44
C ARG A 81 25.34 9.65 6.26
N ASP A 82 24.17 9.76 5.64
CA ASP A 82 22.93 9.95 6.41
C ASP A 82 22.63 8.71 7.24
N GLN A 83 22.30 8.93 8.51
CA GLN A 83 21.68 7.92 9.36
C GLN A 83 20.16 8.07 9.23
N GLU A 84 19.54 7.13 8.53
CA GLU A 84 18.10 7.10 8.31
C GLU A 84 17.40 6.26 9.39
N MET A 85 16.26 6.76 9.86
CA MET A 85 15.33 6.07 10.77
C MET A 85 13.89 6.12 10.24
#